data_AF-A0A7C4C985-F1
#
_entry.id   AF-A0A7C4C985-F1
#
_cell.length_a   1.000
_cell.length_b   1.000
_cell.length_c   1.000
_cell.angle_alpha   90.00
_cell.angle_beta   90.00
_cell.angle_gamma   90.00
#
_symmetry.space_group_name_H-M   'P 1'
#
loop_
_entity.id
_entity.type
_entity.pdbx_description
1 polymer ?
#
loop_
_entity_poly.entity_id
_entity_poly.type
_entity_poly.pdbx_seq_one_letter_code
_entity_poly.pdbx_strand_id
1 'polypeptide(L)'
;GGSTGAPVTGSRAAESDGTGSGPETALSARGLFTLAGALLLVAGVAALAYLPFLGSGRVLTDHEVMVSQPALQLLEDGQWIVPRYANQRWLDKPPLVNWITAGFFVAAGGFGEWPARLPAALSGIALAVLVAWLGGRLYGPRIGLWAGLVQATVVAGFIQARLGEIDMPFTLLVTATHGVLLWCWRRGDWSLRPLPAALFYLLAALAVLAKGPIGAVLPGLTVVGTSVAVRSLRPLKAVLFTPSIVAFLAVAGGWHVAAYAVAGDQALQQWVYNNLSRFAGGHHLGGKGLPFYFYTIPWLMLPWTFVLIGGARRLWQDVRRADAAAERFLWAWFVAGFVFLTISRFKHHQYCLPLLPPLCLLSGRLVVEWIERWRPHARRIAVGTVAAMLVAFLVVGGYVMPRRDHRRPTVEFVRALGQHVPPGTTVYVTGLGLSNVYPYLAYRPLAHLFLPAEIEAAMRDLPEEPLWVLTLRQYVPKAEQEGLRVEEVASEPPRKKGDPGEQLVLARITRAPAGVAERGE
;
A
#
# COMPACT_ATOMS: atom_id res chain seq x y z
N GLY A 1 40.26 -45.71 -77.39
CA GLY A 1 40.42 -44.44 -78.13
C GLY A 1 39.55 -43.38 -77.49
N GLY A 2 40.15 -42.22 -77.20
CA GLY A 2 39.56 -40.88 -76.94
C GLY A 2 38.57 -40.76 -75.77
N SER A 3 38.92 -40.20 -74.60
CA SER A 3 39.10 -38.76 -74.27
C SER A 3 37.84 -37.92 -74.55
N THR A 4 37.24 -37.24 -73.57
CA THR A 4 37.69 -35.98 -72.91
C THR A 4 36.62 -35.64 -71.83
N GLY A 5 36.86 -35.00 -70.69
CA GLY A 5 38.04 -34.43 -70.05
C GLY A 5 37.63 -33.92 -68.64
N ALA A 6 38.60 -33.90 -67.71
CA ALA A 6 38.58 -33.15 -66.45
C ALA A 6 39.60 -31.99 -66.58
N PRO A 7 39.61 -30.93 -65.73
CA PRO A 7 40.29 -31.05 -64.42
C PRO A 7 39.72 -30.16 -63.26
N VAL A 8 39.78 -30.62 -61.99
CA VAL A 8 40.75 -30.30 -60.89
C VAL A 8 40.73 -28.82 -60.43
N THR A 9 40.37 -28.48 -59.19
CA THR A 9 41.23 -28.16 -57.99
C THR A 9 40.33 -27.36 -57.01
N GLY A 10 40.44 -27.32 -55.68
CA GLY A 10 41.31 -27.90 -54.67
C GLY A 10 40.90 -27.37 -53.27
N SER A 11 41.05 -28.25 -52.27
CA SER A 11 41.37 -28.04 -50.84
C SER A 11 41.05 -26.74 -50.06
N ARG A 12 40.28 -26.93 -48.97
CA ARG A 12 40.35 -26.35 -47.58
C ARG A 12 40.90 -24.92 -47.37
N ALA A 13 40.07 -24.09 -46.73
CA ALA A 13 40.47 -23.25 -45.60
C ALA A 13 39.27 -23.04 -44.65
N ALA A 14 39.55 -23.05 -43.35
CA ALA A 14 38.62 -22.79 -42.26
C ALA A 14 38.76 -21.33 -41.82
N GLU A 15 37.65 -20.66 -41.50
CA GLU A 15 37.51 -19.45 -40.65
C GLU A 15 36.00 -19.12 -40.61
N SER A 16 35.30 -19.45 -39.53
CA SER A 16 34.94 -18.55 -38.41
C SER A 16 34.33 -17.21 -38.84
N ASP A 17 33.01 -17.09 -38.72
CA ASP A 17 32.26 -16.01 -38.05
C ASP A 17 30.77 -16.23 -38.38
N GLY A 18 29.84 -16.41 -37.43
CA GLY A 18 29.69 -15.63 -36.22
C GLY A 18 28.52 -14.67 -36.42
N THR A 19 27.28 -15.17 -36.35
CA THR A 19 26.07 -14.39 -35.95
C THR A 19 24.92 -15.38 -35.74
N GLY A 20 25.02 -16.17 -34.67
CA GLY A 20 23.88 -16.87 -34.10
C GLY A 20 22.95 -15.88 -33.41
N SER A 21 22.06 -15.23 -34.17
CA SER A 21 20.89 -14.57 -33.62
C SER A 21 19.89 -15.64 -33.20
N GLY A 22 19.99 -16.07 -31.93
CA GLY A 22 18.99 -16.96 -31.33
C GLY A 22 17.59 -16.35 -31.45
N PRO A 23 16.54 -17.17 -31.65
CA PRO A 23 15.22 -16.66 -31.97
C PRO A 23 14.71 -15.80 -30.81
N GLU A 24 14.38 -14.54 -31.12
CA GLU A 24 13.48 -13.75 -30.29
C GLU A 24 12.22 -14.58 -30.05
N THR A 25 12.00 -15.06 -28.82
CA THR A 25 10.67 -15.53 -28.42
C THR A 25 9.77 -14.31 -28.25
N ALA A 26 9.52 -13.60 -29.34
CA ALA A 26 8.33 -12.78 -29.49
C ALA A 26 7.16 -13.75 -29.39
N LEU A 27 6.23 -13.47 -28.47
CA LEU A 27 4.97 -14.21 -28.45
C LEU A 27 4.36 -14.09 -29.84
N SER A 28 4.00 -15.22 -30.46
CA SER A 28 3.28 -15.18 -31.74
C SER A 28 2.01 -14.32 -31.59
N ALA A 29 1.50 -13.76 -32.68
CA ALA A 29 0.28 -12.93 -32.62
C ALA A 29 -0.86 -13.63 -31.84
N ARG A 30 -1.04 -14.95 -32.05
CA ARG A 30 -1.97 -15.78 -31.26
C ARG A 30 -1.64 -15.78 -29.77
N GLY A 31 -0.37 -15.92 -29.40
CA GLY A 31 0.10 -15.83 -28.01
C GLY A 31 -0.18 -14.46 -27.37
N LEU A 32 0.00 -13.36 -28.10
CA LEU A 32 -0.34 -12.01 -27.65
C LEU A 32 -1.84 -11.84 -27.42
N PHE A 33 -2.69 -12.33 -28.34
CA PHE A 33 -4.14 -12.33 -28.15
C PHE A 33 -4.56 -13.14 -26.92
N THR A 34 -3.92 -14.27 -26.65
CA THR A 34 -4.20 -15.07 -25.44
C THR A 34 -3.73 -14.39 -24.14
N LEU A 35 -2.61 -13.64 -24.18
CA LEU A 35 -2.15 -12.89 -23.02
C LEU A 35 -3.05 -11.69 -22.76
N ALA A 36 -3.43 -10.92 -23.77
CA ALA A 36 -4.35 -9.79 -23.62
C ALA A 36 -5.69 -10.24 -23.00
N GLY A 37 -6.26 -11.35 -23.48
CA GLY A 37 -7.47 -11.93 -22.89
C GLY A 37 -7.27 -12.34 -21.42
N ALA A 38 -6.12 -12.93 -21.07
CA ALA A 38 -5.78 -13.25 -19.68
C ALA A 38 -5.70 -11.99 -18.80
N LEU A 39 -5.06 -10.93 -19.28
CA LEU A 39 -4.92 -9.66 -18.56
C LEU A 39 -6.28 -9.00 -18.32
N LEU A 40 -7.16 -8.97 -19.33
CA LEU A 40 -8.51 -8.44 -19.21
C LEU A 40 -9.36 -9.24 -18.22
N LEU A 41 -9.26 -10.56 -18.24
CA LEU A 41 -9.97 -11.42 -17.28
C LEU A 41 -9.48 -11.17 -15.85
N VAL A 42 -8.16 -11.08 -15.63
CA VAL A 42 -7.59 -10.74 -14.31
C VAL A 42 -8.05 -9.36 -13.85
N ALA A 43 -8.03 -8.36 -14.74
CA ALA A 43 -8.49 -7.02 -14.42
C ALA A 43 -9.97 -7.02 -14.03
N GLY A 44 -10.83 -7.73 -14.77
CA GLY A 44 -12.26 -7.86 -14.46
C GLY A 44 -12.52 -8.55 -13.12
N VAL A 45 -11.80 -9.63 -12.82
CA VAL A 45 -11.90 -10.34 -11.54
C VAL A 45 -11.43 -9.46 -10.37
N ALA A 46 -10.29 -8.79 -10.52
CA ALA A 46 -9.77 -7.87 -9.50
C ALA A 46 -10.70 -6.67 -9.29
N ALA A 47 -11.27 -6.11 -10.37
CA ALA A 47 -12.25 -5.04 -10.28
C ALA A 47 -13.51 -5.47 -9.51
N LEU A 48 -14.03 -6.68 -9.78
CA LEU A 48 -15.16 -7.24 -9.06
C LEU A 48 -14.85 -7.50 -7.58
N ALA A 49 -13.61 -7.85 -7.24
CA ALA A 49 -13.21 -8.05 -5.85
C ALA A 49 -13.04 -6.73 -5.08
N TYR A 50 -12.51 -5.68 -5.73
CA TYR A 50 -12.00 -4.50 -5.04
C TYR A 50 -12.90 -3.27 -5.13
N LEU A 51 -13.71 -3.10 -6.18
CA LEU A 51 -14.51 -1.88 -6.38
C LEU A 51 -15.91 -1.88 -5.75
N PRO A 52 -16.68 -2.99 -5.72
CA PRO A 52 -18.03 -2.95 -5.15
C PRO A 52 -17.99 -2.52 -3.69
N PHE A 53 -18.93 -1.69 -3.26
CA PHE A 53 -19.11 -1.30 -1.84
C PHE A 53 -17.94 -0.49 -1.24
N LEU A 54 -17.09 0.12 -2.06
CA LEU A 54 -15.84 0.74 -1.59
C LEU A 54 -16.07 1.89 -0.59
N GLY A 55 -17.15 2.65 -0.72
CA GLY A 55 -17.53 3.71 0.23
C GLY A 55 -18.52 3.28 1.31
N SER A 56 -19.03 2.04 1.29
CA SER A 56 -20.14 1.66 2.16
C SER A 56 -19.70 0.85 3.38
N GLY A 57 -20.44 0.98 4.47
CA GLY A 57 -20.40 0.06 5.60
C GLY A 57 -19.49 0.46 6.77
N ARG A 58 -18.61 1.47 6.62
CA ARG A 58 -17.79 2.03 7.71
C ARG A 58 -17.07 3.33 7.37
N VAL A 59 -16.80 4.13 8.39
CA VAL A 59 -15.87 5.27 8.32
C VAL A 59 -14.44 4.83 8.01
N LEU A 60 -13.60 5.78 7.61
CA LEU A 60 -12.17 5.60 7.42
C LEU A 60 -11.49 5.11 8.70
N THR A 61 -10.52 4.21 8.57
CA THR A 61 -9.65 3.83 9.69
C THR A 61 -8.65 4.92 10.01
N ASP A 62 -8.03 4.85 11.18
CA ASP A 62 -6.94 5.77 11.57
C ASP A 62 -5.82 5.79 10.52
N HIS A 63 -5.48 4.64 9.92
CA HIS A 63 -4.47 4.55 8.87
C HIS A 63 -4.94 5.14 7.54
N GLU A 64 -6.23 4.98 7.18
CA GLU A 64 -6.82 5.65 6.02
C GLU A 64 -6.82 7.17 6.20
N VAL A 65 -7.07 7.65 7.42
CA VAL A 65 -7.10 9.09 7.75
C VAL A 65 -5.72 9.72 7.69
N MET A 66 -4.65 8.99 8.02
CA MET A 66 -3.27 9.46 7.80
C MET A 66 -2.95 9.72 6.31
N VAL A 67 -3.77 9.23 5.38
CA VAL A 67 -3.67 9.52 3.96
C VAL A 67 -4.68 10.58 3.54
N SER A 68 -5.94 10.43 3.93
CA SER A 68 -7.03 11.29 3.47
C SER A 68 -7.00 12.68 4.09
N GLN A 69 -6.68 12.82 5.39
CA GLN A 69 -6.68 14.13 6.03
C GLN A 69 -5.62 15.06 5.42
N PRO A 70 -4.35 14.63 5.25
CA PRO A 70 -3.38 15.49 4.58
C PRO A 70 -3.75 15.75 3.13
N ALA A 71 -4.38 14.79 2.43
CA ALA A 71 -4.88 15.01 1.07
C ALA A 71 -5.97 16.09 1.00
N LEU A 72 -6.83 16.23 2.02
CA LEU A 72 -7.81 17.32 2.09
C LEU A 72 -7.14 18.66 2.40
N GLN A 73 -6.26 18.70 3.40
CA GLN A 73 -5.59 19.96 3.77
C GLN A 73 -4.77 20.52 2.61
N LEU A 74 -4.11 19.66 1.82
CA LEU A 74 -3.44 20.03 0.58
C LEU A 74 -4.34 20.82 -0.39
N LEU A 75 -5.61 20.42 -0.51
CA LEU A 75 -6.59 21.08 -1.38
C LEU A 75 -7.12 22.38 -0.77
N GLU A 76 -7.16 22.48 0.56
CA GLU A 76 -7.62 23.68 1.28
C GLU A 76 -6.56 24.78 1.32
N ASP A 77 -5.28 24.43 1.52
CA ASP A 77 -4.21 25.37 1.84
C ASP A 77 -3.08 25.47 0.80
N GLY A 78 -3.06 24.57 -0.18
CA GLY A 78 -2.06 24.55 -1.25
C GLY A 78 -0.64 24.15 -0.83
N GLN A 79 -0.42 23.57 0.35
CA GLN A 79 0.91 23.20 0.85
C GLN A 79 1.41 21.85 0.31
N TRP A 80 1.60 21.74 -1.00
CA TRP A 80 1.95 20.50 -1.71
C TRP A 80 3.26 19.81 -1.28
N ILE A 81 4.22 20.54 -0.71
CA ILE A 81 5.52 19.97 -0.31
C ILE A 81 5.45 19.27 1.05
N VAL A 82 5.00 19.99 2.08
CA VAL A 82 4.81 19.45 3.44
C VAL A 82 3.32 19.60 3.76
N PRO A 83 2.52 18.54 3.56
CA PRO A 83 1.11 18.61 3.87
C PRO A 83 0.91 18.74 5.38
N ARG A 84 -0.32 19.05 5.79
CA ARG A 84 -0.68 19.13 7.20
C ARG A 84 -1.59 17.98 7.63
N TYR A 85 -1.55 17.66 8.91
CA TYR A 85 -2.53 16.80 9.56
C TYR A 85 -3.02 17.54 10.80
N ALA A 86 -4.33 17.81 10.89
CA ALA A 86 -4.92 18.55 12.00
C ALA A 86 -4.15 19.86 12.29
N ASN A 87 -3.84 20.61 11.23
CA ASN A 87 -3.11 21.89 11.26
C ASN A 87 -1.65 21.83 11.72
N GLN A 88 -1.10 20.63 11.94
CA GLN A 88 0.32 20.43 12.19
C GLN A 88 1.02 19.89 10.94
N ARG A 89 2.31 20.14 10.79
CA ARG A 89 3.09 19.61 9.66
C ARG A 89 3.10 18.07 9.69
N TRP A 90 2.69 17.45 8.60
CA TRP A 90 2.71 16.01 8.43
C TRP A 90 4.02 15.58 7.75
N LEU A 91 4.99 15.16 8.57
CA LEU A 91 6.34 14.74 8.13
C LEU A 91 6.56 13.23 8.29
N ASP A 92 5.50 12.49 8.65
CA ASP A 92 5.55 11.05 8.93
C ASP A 92 5.87 10.22 7.70
N LYS A 93 5.35 10.65 6.55
CA LYS A 93 5.48 9.98 5.25
C LYS A 93 5.62 11.01 4.13
N PRO A 94 6.39 10.69 3.08
CA PRO A 94 6.39 11.51 1.87
C PRO A 94 5.01 11.49 1.18
N PRO A 95 4.68 12.52 0.37
CA PRO A 95 3.29 12.88 0.07
C PRO A 95 2.70 12.23 -1.18
N LEU A 96 3.38 11.30 -1.87
CA LEU A 96 2.90 10.81 -3.17
C LEU A 96 1.49 10.24 -3.10
N VAL A 97 1.19 9.44 -2.07
CA VAL A 97 -0.15 8.85 -1.91
C VAL A 97 -1.17 9.91 -1.51
N ASN A 98 -0.77 10.95 -0.75
CA ASN A 98 -1.63 12.08 -0.44
C ASN A 98 -1.97 12.87 -1.72
N TRP A 99 -1.00 13.13 -2.61
CA TRP A 99 -1.22 13.79 -3.89
C TRP A 99 -2.18 13.01 -4.80
N ILE A 100 -1.99 11.69 -4.90
CA ILE A 100 -2.90 10.82 -5.67
C ILE A 100 -4.30 10.90 -5.08
N THR A 101 -4.43 10.77 -3.76
CA THR A 101 -5.72 10.81 -3.06
C THR A 101 -6.43 12.17 -3.24
N ALA A 102 -5.68 13.27 -3.16
CA ALA A 102 -6.20 14.62 -3.42
C ALA A 102 -6.76 14.74 -4.85
N GLY A 103 -6.07 14.17 -5.84
CA GLY A 103 -6.56 14.11 -7.22
C GLY A 103 -7.89 13.35 -7.34
N PHE A 104 -8.08 12.25 -6.60
CA PHE A 104 -9.35 11.53 -6.56
C PHE A 104 -10.46 12.30 -5.85
N PHE A 105 -10.16 13.07 -4.81
CA PHE A 105 -11.15 13.97 -4.20
C PHE A 105 -11.61 15.05 -5.18
N VAL A 106 -10.68 15.67 -5.92
CA VAL A 106 -11.04 16.64 -6.97
C VAL A 106 -11.92 15.99 -8.04
N ALA A 107 -11.53 14.81 -8.54
CA ALA A 107 -12.29 14.08 -9.55
C ALA A 107 -13.70 13.63 -9.07
N ALA A 108 -13.86 13.38 -7.77
CA ALA A 108 -15.13 13.00 -7.16
C ALA A 108 -16.01 14.21 -6.76
N GLY A 109 -15.49 15.43 -6.88
CA GLY A 109 -16.19 16.65 -6.43
C GLY A 109 -16.14 16.89 -4.92
N GLY A 110 -15.24 16.22 -4.19
CA GLY A 110 -15.02 16.43 -2.76
C GLY A 110 -14.60 15.19 -1.99
N PHE A 111 -14.57 15.33 -0.67
CA PHE A 111 -14.31 14.24 0.27
C PHE A 111 -15.38 13.14 0.17
N GLY A 112 -14.92 11.90 0.32
CA GLY A 112 -15.78 10.74 0.58
C GLY A 112 -14.95 9.48 0.84
N GLU A 113 -15.57 8.44 1.36
CA GLU A 113 -14.87 7.17 1.63
C GLU A 113 -14.45 6.44 0.37
N TRP A 114 -15.31 6.42 -0.67
CA TRP A 114 -14.97 5.75 -1.93
C TRP A 114 -13.80 6.42 -2.67
N PRO A 115 -13.71 7.75 -2.84
CA PRO A 115 -12.55 8.34 -3.49
C PRO A 115 -11.28 8.21 -2.64
N ALA A 116 -11.39 8.19 -1.30
CA ALA A 116 -10.24 7.95 -0.42
C ALA A 116 -9.63 6.55 -0.60
N ARG A 117 -10.46 5.55 -0.93
CA ARG A 117 -10.04 4.15 -1.09
C ARG A 117 -9.70 3.78 -2.54
N LEU A 118 -10.11 4.58 -3.52
CA LEU A 118 -9.84 4.31 -4.94
C LEU A 118 -8.35 4.17 -5.31
N PRO A 119 -7.42 4.99 -4.78
CA PRO A 119 -5.99 4.82 -5.06
C PRO A 119 -5.51 3.39 -4.78
N ALA A 120 -5.92 2.83 -3.65
CA ALA A 120 -5.55 1.47 -3.25
C ALA A 120 -6.24 0.41 -4.11
N ALA A 121 -7.53 0.59 -4.42
CA ALA A 121 -8.29 -0.36 -5.24
C ALA A 121 -7.71 -0.49 -6.65
N LEU A 122 -7.45 0.65 -7.29
CA LEU A 122 -6.84 0.71 -8.62
C LEU A 122 -5.41 0.16 -8.59
N SER A 123 -4.65 0.45 -7.53
CA SER A 123 -3.31 -0.13 -7.34
C SER A 123 -3.35 -1.66 -7.21
N GLY A 124 -4.35 -2.21 -6.51
CA GLY A 124 -4.56 -3.65 -6.39
C GLY A 124 -4.91 -4.32 -7.72
N ILE A 125 -5.76 -3.69 -8.54
CA ILE A 125 -6.09 -4.16 -9.89
C ILE A 125 -4.83 -4.14 -10.77
N ALA A 126 -4.11 -3.01 -10.80
CA ALA A 126 -2.88 -2.86 -11.56
C ALA A 126 -1.81 -3.86 -11.11
N LEU A 127 -1.71 -4.15 -9.81
CA LEU A 127 -0.80 -5.15 -9.26
C LEU A 127 -1.15 -6.57 -9.75
N ALA A 128 -2.43 -6.95 -9.74
CA ALA A 128 -2.87 -8.24 -10.26
C ALA A 128 -2.56 -8.39 -11.75
N VAL A 129 -2.81 -7.34 -12.54
CA VAL A 129 -2.49 -7.31 -13.97
C VAL A 129 -0.98 -7.36 -14.21
N LEU A 130 -0.17 -6.64 -13.43
CA LEU A 130 1.29 -6.66 -13.52
C LEU A 130 1.84 -8.05 -13.21
N VAL A 131 1.35 -8.71 -12.15
CA VAL A 131 1.72 -10.09 -11.81
C VAL A 131 1.31 -11.05 -12.92
N ALA A 132 0.12 -10.88 -13.51
CA ALA A 132 -0.31 -11.68 -14.65
C ALA A 132 0.58 -11.49 -15.89
N TRP A 133 0.97 -10.25 -16.17
CA TRP A 133 1.88 -9.92 -17.26
C TRP A 133 3.25 -10.54 -17.04
N LEU A 134 3.84 -10.38 -15.85
CA LEU A 134 5.12 -10.98 -15.49
C LEU A 134 5.07 -12.51 -15.61
N GLY A 135 4.06 -13.16 -15.04
CA GLY A 135 3.88 -14.62 -15.15
C GLY A 135 3.69 -15.08 -16.59
N GLY A 136 2.91 -14.34 -17.37
CA GLY A 136 2.66 -14.59 -18.78
C GLY A 136 3.93 -14.50 -19.63
N ARG A 137 4.78 -13.54 -19.31
CA ARG A 137 6.06 -13.30 -19.99
C ARG A 137 7.16 -14.27 -19.55
N LEU A 138 7.13 -14.78 -18.32
CA LEU A 138 8.13 -15.72 -17.82
C LEU A 138 7.81 -17.16 -18.21
N TYR A 139 6.54 -17.55 -18.08
CA TYR A 139 6.14 -18.96 -18.13
C TYR A 139 4.98 -19.24 -19.09
N GLY A 140 4.42 -18.21 -19.74
CA GLY A 140 3.37 -18.33 -20.75
C GLY A 140 1.98 -17.88 -20.26
N PRO A 141 1.05 -17.55 -21.18
CA PRO A 141 -0.20 -16.85 -20.88
C PRO A 141 -1.09 -17.53 -19.82
N ARG A 142 -1.13 -18.88 -19.80
CA ARG A 142 -1.92 -19.64 -18.82
C ARG A 142 -1.40 -19.47 -17.39
N ILE A 143 -0.07 -19.47 -17.21
CA ILE A 143 0.54 -19.22 -15.90
C ILE A 143 0.37 -17.75 -15.50
N GLY A 144 0.46 -16.83 -16.47
CA GLY A 144 0.11 -15.42 -16.26
C GLY A 144 -1.30 -15.24 -15.72
N LEU A 145 -2.30 -15.84 -16.37
CA LEU A 145 -3.69 -15.81 -15.90
C LEU A 145 -3.79 -16.25 -14.42
N TRP A 146 -3.26 -17.43 -14.08
CA TRP A 146 -3.37 -17.95 -12.72
C TRP A 146 -2.56 -17.15 -11.70
N ALA A 147 -1.38 -16.64 -12.05
CA ALA A 147 -0.61 -15.77 -11.16
C ALA A 147 -1.38 -14.48 -10.82
N GLY A 148 -2.04 -13.88 -11.81
CA GLY A 148 -2.90 -12.72 -11.61
C GLY A 148 -4.14 -13.03 -10.77
N LEU A 149 -4.82 -14.16 -11.03
CA LEU A 149 -5.98 -14.59 -10.25
C LEU A 149 -5.60 -14.88 -8.80
N VAL A 150 -4.44 -15.51 -8.56
CA VAL A 150 -3.89 -15.67 -7.21
C VAL A 150 -3.71 -14.31 -6.55
N GLN A 151 -2.98 -13.38 -7.18
CA GLN A 151 -2.78 -12.02 -6.64
C GLN A 151 -4.09 -11.27 -6.38
N ALA A 152 -5.11 -11.48 -7.23
CA ALA A 152 -6.43 -10.87 -7.09
C ALA A 152 -7.28 -11.47 -5.95
N THR A 153 -6.94 -12.70 -5.50
CA THR A 153 -7.77 -13.45 -4.55
C THR A 153 -7.06 -13.82 -3.26
N VAL A 154 -5.76 -13.55 -3.09
CA VAL A 154 -5.12 -13.70 -1.77
C VAL A 154 -5.77 -12.76 -0.74
N VAL A 155 -5.89 -13.20 0.52
CA VAL A 155 -6.47 -12.42 1.63
C VAL A 155 -5.85 -11.02 1.73
N ALA A 156 -4.53 -10.92 1.54
CA ALA A 156 -3.81 -9.64 1.53
C ALA A 156 -4.37 -8.66 0.50
N GLY A 157 -4.65 -9.13 -0.73
CA GLY A 157 -5.16 -8.31 -1.83
C GLY A 157 -6.53 -7.72 -1.48
N PHE A 158 -7.43 -8.56 -0.96
CA PHE A 158 -8.77 -8.11 -0.59
C PHE A 158 -8.79 -7.07 0.54
N ILE A 159 -8.00 -7.28 1.59
CA ILE A 159 -7.96 -6.35 2.71
C ILE A 159 -7.36 -5.02 2.25
N GLN A 160 -6.19 -5.07 1.61
CA GLN A 160 -5.35 -3.90 1.43
C GLN A 160 -5.68 -3.11 0.15
N ALA A 161 -6.30 -3.72 -0.86
CA ALA A 161 -6.84 -2.97 -2.00
C ALA A 161 -8.12 -2.22 -1.65
N ARG A 162 -8.74 -2.50 -0.50
CA ARG A 162 -10.00 -1.87 -0.08
C ARG A 162 -9.84 -0.90 1.10
N LEU A 163 -8.60 -0.73 1.57
CA LEU A 163 -8.22 0.25 2.57
C LEU A 163 -7.48 1.38 1.85
N GLY A 164 -7.89 2.63 2.07
CA GLY A 164 -7.23 3.84 1.54
C GLY A 164 -5.87 4.12 2.16
N GLU A 165 -5.04 3.08 2.29
CA GLU A 165 -3.73 3.10 2.93
C GLU A 165 -2.60 3.15 1.90
N ILE A 166 -1.43 3.58 2.34
CA ILE A 166 -0.20 3.71 1.52
C ILE A 166 0.27 2.36 0.97
N ASP A 167 -0.05 1.28 1.67
CA ASP A 167 0.51 -0.05 1.50
C ASP A 167 0.27 -0.68 0.12
N MET A 168 -0.93 -0.56 -0.46
CA MET A 168 -1.24 -1.15 -1.77
C MET A 168 -0.59 -0.39 -2.94
N PRO A 169 -0.68 0.96 -3.02
CA PRO A 169 0.11 1.74 -4.00
C PRO A 169 1.62 1.51 -3.88
N PHE A 170 2.14 1.46 -2.65
CA PHE A 170 3.54 1.15 -2.39
C PHE A 170 3.93 -0.24 -2.91
N THR A 171 3.10 -1.25 -2.66
CA THR A 171 3.31 -2.62 -3.14
C THR A 171 3.35 -2.67 -4.67
N LEU A 172 2.45 -1.96 -5.35
CA LEU A 172 2.48 -1.84 -6.81
C LEU A 172 3.80 -1.25 -7.31
N LEU A 173 4.24 -0.13 -6.73
CA LEU A 173 5.48 0.55 -7.14
C LEU A 173 6.70 -0.35 -6.94
N VAL A 174 6.83 -0.98 -5.76
CA VAL A 174 7.92 -1.93 -5.48
C VAL A 174 7.87 -3.13 -6.44
N THR A 175 6.68 -3.67 -6.72
CA THR A 175 6.51 -4.77 -7.68
C THR A 175 6.90 -4.35 -9.08
N ALA A 176 6.54 -3.14 -9.51
CA ALA A 176 6.91 -2.60 -10.82
C ALA A 176 8.44 -2.43 -10.91
N THR A 177 9.09 -1.89 -9.88
CA THR A 177 10.55 -1.79 -9.79
C THR A 177 11.22 -3.16 -9.95
N HIS A 178 10.74 -4.18 -9.23
CA HIS A 178 11.23 -5.55 -9.36
C HIS A 178 10.91 -6.16 -10.72
N GLY A 179 9.76 -5.84 -11.30
CA GLY A 179 9.32 -6.32 -12.61
C GLY A 179 10.23 -5.87 -13.74
N VAL A 180 10.76 -4.64 -13.66
CA VAL A 180 11.78 -4.14 -14.60
C VAL A 180 13.04 -5.01 -14.55
N LEU A 181 13.59 -5.22 -13.35
CA LEU A 181 14.79 -6.05 -13.17
C LEU A 181 14.55 -7.50 -13.60
N LEU A 182 13.43 -8.10 -13.18
CA LEU A 182 13.05 -9.45 -13.54
C LEU A 182 12.93 -9.62 -15.05
N TRP A 183 12.31 -8.66 -15.75
CA TRP A 183 12.20 -8.68 -17.20
C TRP A 183 13.56 -8.68 -17.91
N CYS A 184 14.48 -7.83 -17.46
CA CYS A 184 15.84 -7.74 -18.01
C CYS A 184 16.70 -8.96 -17.65
N TRP A 185 16.57 -9.48 -16.43
CA TRP A 185 17.49 -10.49 -15.89
C TRP A 185 16.98 -11.93 -15.96
N ARG A 186 15.75 -12.16 -16.43
CA ARG A 186 15.14 -13.51 -16.51
C ARG A 186 15.95 -14.56 -17.29
N ARG A 187 16.90 -14.14 -18.14
CA ARG A 187 17.81 -15.02 -18.91
C ARG A 187 19.25 -15.04 -18.39
N GLY A 188 19.54 -14.33 -17.30
CA GLY A 188 20.89 -14.29 -16.73
C GLY A 188 21.88 -13.32 -17.40
N ASP A 189 21.41 -12.40 -18.25
CA ASP A 189 22.26 -11.36 -18.86
C ASP A 189 22.73 -10.30 -17.84
N TRP A 190 22.07 -10.19 -16.67
CA TRP A 190 22.39 -9.27 -15.55
C TRP A 190 22.74 -7.82 -15.94
N SER A 191 22.38 -7.41 -17.15
CA SER A 191 22.63 -6.09 -17.71
C SER A 191 21.40 -5.21 -17.51
N LEU A 192 21.60 -3.90 -17.44
CA LEU A 192 20.50 -2.94 -17.32
C LEU A 192 20.73 -1.81 -18.32
N ARG A 193 20.00 -1.88 -19.44
CA ARG A 193 20.08 -0.88 -20.51
C ARG A 193 19.55 0.49 -20.01
N PRO A 194 19.92 1.61 -20.65
CA PRO A 194 19.59 2.95 -20.15
C PRO A 194 18.09 3.20 -19.91
N LEU A 195 17.22 2.77 -20.81
CA LEU A 195 15.77 2.97 -20.67
C LEU A 195 15.16 2.15 -19.51
N PRO A 196 15.39 0.81 -19.40
CA PRO A 196 15.05 0.06 -18.20
C PRO A 196 15.67 0.60 -16.91
N ALA A 197 16.91 1.09 -16.96
CA ALA A 197 17.56 1.71 -15.80
C ALA A 197 16.81 2.97 -15.34
N ALA A 198 16.47 3.87 -16.28
CA ALA A 198 15.70 5.08 -15.97
C ALA A 198 14.33 4.74 -15.35
N LEU A 199 13.63 3.76 -15.93
CA LEU A 199 12.33 3.31 -15.40
C LEU A 199 12.47 2.66 -14.01
N PHE A 200 13.47 1.82 -13.79
CA PHE A 200 13.77 1.22 -12.48
C PHE A 200 13.97 2.30 -11.41
N TYR A 201 14.80 3.30 -11.71
CA TYR A 201 15.12 4.38 -10.78
C TYR A 201 13.94 5.33 -10.54
N LEU A 202 13.16 5.64 -11.57
CA LEU A 202 11.94 6.43 -11.43
C LEU A 202 10.93 5.70 -10.52
N LEU A 203 10.67 4.42 -10.75
CA LEU A 203 9.74 3.64 -9.94
C LEU A 203 10.23 3.48 -8.50
N ALA A 204 11.53 3.24 -8.30
CA ALA A 204 12.14 3.20 -6.97
C ALA A 204 12.01 4.55 -6.24
N ALA A 205 12.19 5.67 -6.95
CA ALA A 205 12.01 7.00 -6.38
C ALA A 205 10.56 7.29 -6.00
N LEU A 206 9.61 6.91 -6.84
CA LEU A 206 8.18 6.99 -6.53
C LEU A 206 7.82 6.10 -5.33
N ALA A 207 8.39 4.89 -5.22
CA ALA A 207 8.20 4.03 -4.05
C ALA A 207 8.74 4.70 -2.76
N VAL A 208 9.85 5.43 -2.86
CA VAL A 208 10.37 6.25 -1.76
C VAL A 208 9.40 7.39 -1.43
N LEU A 209 8.86 8.09 -2.43
CA LEU A 209 7.86 9.14 -2.20
C LEU A 209 6.50 8.60 -1.71
N ALA A 210 6.24 7.29 -1.79
CA ALA A 210 5.05 6.69 -1.20
C ALA A 210 5.22 6.37 0.28
N LYS A 211 6.33 5.71 0.68
CA LYS A 211 6.46 5.15 2.04
C LYS A 211 7.80 5.40 2.73
N GLY A 212 8.69 6.18 2.11
CA GLY A 212 10.03 6.50 2.61
C GLY A 212 11.11 5.51 2.12
N PRO A 213 12.30 5.55 2.73
CA PRO A 213 13.50 4.82 2.28
C PRO A 213 13.31 3.34 1.97
N ILE A 214 12.36 2.68 2.64
CA ILE A 214 12.03 1.26 2.42
C ILE A 214 11.68 0.95 0.94
N GLY A 215 11.19 1.94 0.19
CA GLY A 215 10.93 1.82 -1.26
C GLY A 215 12.18 1.56 -2.10
N ALA A 216 13.35 2.02 -1.67
CA ALA A 216 14.64 1.73 -2.29
C ALA A 216 15.34 0.54 -1.63
N VAL A 217 15.19 0.37 -0.31
CA VAL A 217 15.82 -0.73 0.44
C VAL A 217 15.34 -2.09 -0.06
N LEU A 218 14.03 -2.28 -0.29
CA LEU A 218 13.51 -3.59 -0.73
C LEU A 218 14.06 -4.02 -2.10
N PRO A 219 14.00 -3.21 -3.18
CA PRO A 219 14.69 -3.53 -4.43
C PRO A 219 16.20 -3.71 -4.28
N GLY A 220 16.87 -2.87 -3.47
CA GLY A 220 18.31 -2.98 -3.22
C GLY A 220 18.70 -4.32 -2.58
N LEU A 221 17.93 -4.76 -1.58
CA LEU A 221 18.09 -6.06 -0.94
C LEU A 221 17.90 -7.22 -1.93
N THR A 222 16.94 -7.10 -2.86
CA THR A 222 16.78 -8.09 -3.93
C THR A 222 17.97 -8.13 -4.88
N VAL A 223 18.55 -6.99 -5.24
CA VAL A 223 19.76 -6.91 -6.09
C VAL A 223 20.95 -7.57 -5.40
N VAL A 224 21.14 -7.31 -4.10
CA VAL A 224 22.17 -7.97 -3.28
C VAL A 224 21.90 -9.47 -3.18
N GLY A 225 20.67 -9.87 -2.82
CA GLY A 225 20.25 -11.27 -2.73
C GLY A 225 20.42 -12.03 -4.04
N THR A 226 20.14 -11.38 -5.18
CA THR A 226 20.37 -11.94 -6.51
C THR A 226 21.85 -12.14 -6.75
N SER A 227 22.68 -11.14 -6.46
CA SER A 227 24.15 -11.21 -6.61
C SER A 227 24.75 -12.35 -5.78
N VAL A 228 24.26 -12.56 -4.56
CA VAL A 228 24.64 -13.70 -3.70
C VAL A 228 24.16 -15.02 -4.30
N ALA A 229 22.89 -15.11 -4.72
CA ALA A 229 22.30 -16.33 -5.27
C ALA A 229 23.01 -16.79 -6.56
N VAL A 230 23.49 -15.85 -7.38
CA VAL A 230 24.20 -16.14 -8.64
C VAL A 230 25.71 -16.12 -8.51
N ARG A 231 26.23 -15.86 -7.30
CA ARG A 231 27.67 -15.73 -6.99
C ARG A 231 28.41 -14.78 -7.93
N SER A 232 27.81 -13.63 -8.21
CA SER A 232 28.34 -12.65 -9.16
C SER A 232 27.96 -11.24 -8.77
N LEU A 233 28.90 -10.30 -8.91
CA LEU A 233 28.66 -8.87 -8.67
C LEU A 233 28.01 -8.17 -9.87
N ARG A 234 27.75 -8.87 -10.99
CA ARG A 234 27.15 -8.27 -12.19
C ARG A 234 25.81 -7.57 -11.91
N PRO A 235 24.84 -8.16 -11.19
CA PRO A 235 23.58 -7.49 -10.89
C PRO A 235 23.77 -6.21 -10.08
N LEU A 236 24.68 -6.25 -9.08
CA LEU A 236 25.03 -5.08 -8.28
C LEU A 236 25.67 -3.98 -9.13
N LYS A 237 26.65 -4.33 -9.96
CA LYS A 237 27.33 -3.37 -10.86
C LYS A 237 26.37 -2.73 -11.85
N ALA A 238 25.43 -3.50 -12.40
CA ALA A 238 24.44 -2.99 -13.36
C ALA A 238 23.50 -1.93 -12.77
N VAL A 239 23.24 -2.00 -11.47
CA VAL A 239 22.46 -0.98 -10.76
C VAL A 239 23.37 0.16 -10.28
N LEU A 240 24.54 -0.11 -9.70
CA LEU A 240 25.39 0.95 -9.14
C LEU A 240 26.05 1.85 -10.21
N PHE A 241 26.43 1.30 -11.35
CA PHE A 241 27.19 2.01 -12.39
C PHE A 241 26.33 2.43 -13.58
N THR A 242 25.21 3.09 -13.30
CA THR A 242 24.33 3.67 -14.33
C THR A 242 24.04 5.13 -14.05
N PRO A 243 24.05 6.00 -15.08
CA PRO A 243 23.74 7.42 -14.91
C PRO A 243 22.29 7.66 -14.46
N SER A 244 21.41 6.67 -14.58
CA SER A 244 19.99 6.77 -14.21
C SER A 244 19.76 7.02 -12.72
N ILE A 245 20.77 6.85 -11.85
CA ILE A 245 20.70 7.25 -10.44
C ILE A 245 20.36 8.75 -10.28
N VAL A 246 20.73 9.59 -11.24
CA VAL A 246 20.38 11.02 -11.26
C VAL A 246 18.86 11.22 -11.26
N ALA A 247 18.11 10.40 -12.01
CA ALA A 247 16.65 10.48 -12.02
C ALA A 247 16.05 10.16 -10.64
N PHE A 248 16.65 9.20 -9.93
CA PHE A 248 16.24 8.88 -8.57
C PHE A 248 16.55 9.99 -7.58
N LEU A 249 17.75 10.57 -7.65
CA LEU A 249 18.14 11.69 -6.80
C LEU A 249 17.28 12.93 -7.05
N ALA A 250 16.95 13.22 -8.32
CA ALA A 250 16.08 14.33 -8.67
C ALA A 250 14.67 14.17 -8.10
N VAL A 251 14.07 12.98 -8.21
CA VAL A 251 12.68 12.75 -7.75
C VAL A 251 12.62 12.51 -6.23
N ALA A 252 13.34 11.51 -5.72
CA ALA A 252 13.29 11.17 -4.31
C ALA A 252 14.03 12.22 -3.47
N GLY A 253 15.24 12.61 -3.87
CA GLY A 253 16.03 13.62 -3.16
C GLY A 253 15.41 15.01 -3.26
N GLY A 254 14.85 15.39 -4.42
CA GLY A 254 14.23 16.69 -4.63
C GLY A 254 13.13 17.00 -3.62
N TRP A 255 12.23 16.05 -3.36
CA TRP A 255 11.21 16.26 -2.32
C TRP A 255 11.81 16.38 -0.91
N HIS A 256 12.78 15.54 -0.54
CA HIS A 256 13.39 15.63 0.79
C HIS A 256 14.11 16.97 1.00
N VAL A 257 14.80 17.48 -0.03
CA VAL A 257 15.42 18.80 -0.01
C VAL A 257 14.35 19.89 0.16
N ALA A 258 13.27 19.82 -0.62
CA ALA A 258 12.17 20.79 -0.52
C ALA A 258 11.46 20.74 0.85
N ALA A 259 11.21 19.55 1.38
CA ALA A 259 10.59 19.37 2.69
C ALA A 259 11.49 19.89 3.82
N TYR A 260 12.80 19.67 3.72
CA TYR A 260 13.76 20.24 4.67
C TYR A 260 13.80 21.78 4.58
N ALA A 261 13.74 22.35 3.37
CA ALA A 261 13.68 23.80 3.21
C ALA A 261 12.43 24.44 3.88
N VAL A 262 11.32 23.69 3.98
CA VAL A 262 10.08 24.14 4.63
C VAL A 262 10.08 23.89 6.14
N ALA A 263 10.57 22.73 6.58
CA ALA A 263 10.39 22.24 7.95
C ALA A 263 11.68 22.20 8.81
N GLY A 264 12.86 22.37 8.21
CA GLY A 264 14.15 22.33 8.89
C GLY A 264 14.38 21.03 9.67
N ASP A 265 14.96 21.16 10.86
CA ASP A 265 15.33 20.04 11.72
C ASP A 265 14.15 19.17 12.15
N GLN A 266 12.93 19.71 12.17
CA GLN A 266 11.72 18.92 12.46
C GLN A 266 11.57 17.75 11.47
N ALA A 267 11.86 17.98 10.18
CA ALA A 267 11.82 16.92 9.17
C ALA A 267 12.86 15.84 9.44
N LEU A 268 14.10 16.25 9.74
CA LEU A 268 15.19 15.31 10.00
C LEU A 268 14.91 14.45 11.23
N GLN A 269 14.50 15.07 12.34
CA GLN A 269 14.14 14.37 13.57
C GLN A 269 13.02 13.36 13.32
N GLN A 270 11.98 13.76 12.58
CA GLN A 270 10.86 12.87 12.26
C GLN A 270 11.27 11.70 11.37
N TRP A 271 12.14 11.92 10.38
CA TRP A 271 12.63 10.85 9.51
C TRP A 271 13.56 9.88 10.23
N VAL A 272 14.44 10.36 11.11
CA VAL A 272 15.29 9.54 11.98
C VAL A 272 14.42 8.69 12.88
N TYR A 273 13.43 9.29 13.53
CA TYR A 273 12.48 8.55 14.36
C TYR A 273 11.75 7.45 13.57
N ASN A 274 11.21 7.79 12.40
CA ASN A 274 10.37 6.88 11.62
C ASN A 274 11.13 5.73 10.97
N ASN A 275 12.41 5.91 10.63
CA ASN A 275 13.17 4.89 9.90
C ASN A 275 14.23 4.20 10.77
N LEU A 276 14.85 4.91 11.71
CA LEU A 276 15.95 4.39 12.51
C LEU A 276 15.48 3.99 13.90
N SER A 277 14.84 4.89 14.65
CA SER A 277 14.40 4.60 16.03
C SER A 277 13.31 3.52 16.08
N ARG A 278 12.35 3.56 15.16
CA ARG A 278 11.31 2.51 15.02
C ARG A 278 11.90 1.15 14.60
N PHE A 279 12.91 1.13 13.74
CA PHE A 279 13.57 -0.11 13.33
C PHE A 279 14.40 -0.71 14.47
N ALA A 280 15.14 0.14 15.20
CA ALA A 280 16.02 -0.24 16.31
C ALA A 280 15.27 -0.57 17.61
N GLY A 281 14.00 -0.19 17.74
CA GLY A 281 13.16 -0.51 18.90
C GLY A 281 13.23 0.51 20.04
N GLY A 282 13.63 1.77 19.75
CA GLY A 282 13.83 2.82 20.76
C GLY A 282 12.56 3.24 21.52
N HIS A 283 11.36 2.92 21.03
CA HIS A 283 10.09 3.21 21.71
C HIS A 283 9.11 2.05 21.57
N HIS A 284 8.57 1.57 22.70
CA HIS A 284 7.78 0.36 22.83
C HIS A 284 6.33 0.53 22.34
N LEU A 285 6.13 0.56 21.03
CA LEU A 285 4.82 0.31 20.44
C LEU A 285 4.73 -1.18 20.06
N GLY A 286 4.35 -2.03 21.02
CA GLY A 286 3.89 -3.41 20.77
C GLY A 286 4.79 -4.28 19.88
N GLY A 287 6.06 -4.46 20.25
CA GLY A 287 7.01 -5.27 19.48
C GLY A 287 6.54 -6.72 19.31
N LYS A 288 6.60 -7.24 18.09
CA LYS A 288 6.23 -8.64 17.80
C LYS A 288 7.47 -9.51 17.63
N GLY A 289 7.40 -10.73 18.16
CA GLY A 289 8.49 -11.70 18.12
C GLY A 289 8.92 -12.09 16.70
N LEU A 290 10.09 -12.75 16.60
CA LEU A 290 10.63 -13.25 15.33
C LEU A 290 9.65 -14.12 14.52
N PRO A 291 8.80 -14.98 15.13
CA PRO A 291 7.87 -15.83 14.38
C PRO A 291 6.76 -15.07 13.64
N PHE A 292 6.59 -13.76 13.84
CA PHE A 292 5.44 -13.00 13.35
C PHE A 292 5.14 -13.22 11.86
N TYR A 293 6.15 -13.10 10.99
CA TYR A 293 5.95 -13.24 9.54
C TYR A 293 5.86 -14.71 9.08
N PHE A 294 6.29 -15.68 9.90
CA PHE A 294 6.16 -17.11 9.58
C PHE A 294 4.71 -17.57 9.56
N TYR A 295 3.82 -16.98 10.36
CA TYR A 295 2.38 -17.26 10.30
C TYR A 295 1.59 -16.18 9.56
N THR A 296 2.06 -14.93 9.55
CA THR A 296 1.35 -13.82 8.89
C THR A 296 1.35 -13.98 7.36
N ILE A 297 2.47 -14.36 6.75
CA ILE A 297 2.54 -14.53 5.29
C ILE A 297 1.64 -15.70 4.82
N PRO A 298 1.70 -16.90 5.44
CA PRO A 298 0.74 -17.96 5.14
C PRO A 298 -0.72 -17.55 5.32
N TRP A 299 -1.06 -16.75 6.33
CA TRP A 299 -2.43 -16.25 6.50
C TRP A 299 -2.83 -15.28 5.37
N LEU A 300 -1.95 -14.33 5.03
CA LEU A 300 -2.20 -13.36 3.95
C LEU A 300 -2.25 -14.01 2.57
N MET A 301 -1.56 -15.13 2.38
CA MET A 301 -1.57 -15.95 1.16
C MET A 301 -2.74 -16.92 1.07
N LEU A 302 -3.59 -17.05 2.09
CA LEU A 302 -4.74 -17.95 2.02
C LEU A 302 -5.64 -17.59 0.82
N PRO A 303 -6.19 -18.61 0.15
CA PRO A 303 -6.02 -20.06 0.34
C PRO A 303 -4.81 -20.63 -0.42
N TRP A 304 -4.13 -19.81 -1.22
CA TRP A 304 -3.03 -20.23 -2.10
C TRP A 304 -1.77 -20.68 -1.36
N THR A 305 -1.68 -20.41 -0.07
CA THR A 305 -0.73 -21.03 0.87
C THR A 305 -0.64 -22.55 0.72
N PHE A 306 -1.78 -23.24 0.53
CA PHE A 306 -1.77 -24.70 0.36
C PHE A 306 -1.07 -25.14 -0.93
N VAL A 307 -1.18 -24.33 -1.99
CA VAL A 307 -0.46 -24.55 -3.25
C VAL A 307 1.04 -24.40 -3.05
N LEU A 308 1.46 -23.33 -2.35
CA LEU A 308 2.87 -23.10 -2.03
C LEU A 308 3.47 -24.22 -1.19
N ILE A 309 2.77 -24.67 -0.15
CA ILE A 309 3.22 -25.77 0.72
C ILE A 309 3.33 -27.07 -0.08
N GLY A 310 2.28 -27.44 -0.84
CA GLY A 310 2.29 -28.66 -1.65
C GLY A 310 3.34 -28.65 -2.78
N GLY A 311 3.72 -27.46 -3.26
CA GLY A 311 4.72 -27.27 -4.31
C GLY A 311 6.13 -26.93 -3.81
N ALA A 312 6.36 -26.79 -2.50
CA ALA A 312 7.61 -26.24 -1.96
C ALA A 312 8.87 -27.00 -2.42
N ARG A 313 8.83 -28.34 -2.39
CA ARG A 313 9.94 -29.19 -2.86
C ARG A 313 10.24 -28.97 -4.34
N ARG A 314 9.21 -28.82 -5.17
CA ARG A 314 9.34 -28.60 -6.61
C ARG A 314 9.97 -27.23 -6.89
N LEU A 315 9.48 -26.19 -6.22
CA LEU A 315 10.02 -24.83 -6.33
C LEU A 315 11.48 -24.76 -5.90
N TRP A 316 11.86 -25.48 -4.84
CA TRP A 316 13.25 -25.55 -4.41
C TRP A 316 14.16 -26.24 -5.44
N GLN A 317 13.69 -27.31 -6.07
CA GLN A 317 14.41 -27.99 -7.15
C GLN A 317 14.59 -27.08 -8.37
N ASP A 318 13.61 -26.23 -8.67
CA ASP A 318 13.67 -25.32 -9.82
C ASP A 318 14.82 -24.31 -9.71
N VAL A 319 15.11 -23.80 -8.51
CA VAL A 319 16.22 -22.85 -8.28
C VAL A 319 17.59 -23.46 -8.61
N ARG A 320 17.70 -24.78 -8.53
CA ARG A 320 18.95 -25.52 -8.76
C ARG A 320 19.23 -25.78 -10.25
N ARG A 321 18.29 -25.50 -11.15
CA ARG A 321 18.50 -25.63 -12.60
C ARG A 321 19.55 -24.61 -13.08
N ALA A 322 20.30 -24.95 -14.13
CA ALA A 322 21.35 -24.08 -14.67
C ALA A 322 20.79 -22.75 -15.19
N ASP A 323 19.62 -22.79 -15.80
CA ASP A 323 18.89 -21.67 -16.43
C ASP A 323 17.91 -20.93 -15.50
N ALA A 324 17.97 -21.19 -14.19
CA ALA A 324 17.00 -20.71 -13.19
C ALA A 324 17.17 -19.24 -12.77
N ALA A 325 17.58 -18.35 -13.68
CA ALA A 325 17.86 -16.94 -13.36
C ALA A 325 16.61 -16.22 -12.81
N ALA A 326 15.44 -16.45 -13.42
CA ALA A 326 14.17 -15.90 -12.96
C ALA A 326 13.79 -16.43 -11.57
N GLU A 327 13.89 -17.74 -11.34
CA GLU A 327 13.54 -18.34 -10.05
C GLU A 327 14.47 -17.86 -8.94
N ARG A 328 15.79 -17.77 -9.21
CA ARG A 328 16.75 -17.21 -8.25
C ARG A 328 16.42 -15.76 -7.90
N PHE A 329 16.01 -14.94 -8.87
CA PHE A 329 15.56 -13.57 -8.61
C PHE A 329 14.28 -13.53 -7.76
N LEU A 330 13.27 -14.35 -8.07
CA LEU A 330 12.01 -14.40 -7.31
C LEU A 330 12.25 -14.81 -5.85
N TRP A 331 13.13 -15.79 -5.62
CA TRP A 331 13.51 -16.18 -4.26
C TRP A 331 14.38 -15.15 -3.57
N ALA A 332 15.30 -14.48 -4.27
CA ALA A 332 16.06 -13.36 -3.71
C ALA A 332 15.13 -12.23 -3.26
N TRP A 333 14.12 -11.90 -4.07
CA TRP A 333 13.09 -10.91 -3.72
C TRP A 333 12.36 -11.30 -2.44
N PHE A 334 11.80 -12.51 -2.40
CA PHE A 334 11.06 -12.96 -1.22
C PHE A 334 11.96 -13.07 0.02
N VAL A 335 13.08 -13.80 -0.06
CA VAL A 335 13.92 -14.12 1.10
C VAL A 335 14.62 -12.88 1.65
N ALA A 336 15.18 -12.02 0.80
CA ALA A 336 15.89 -10.85 1.28
C ALA A 336 14.95 -9.88 2.02
N GLY A 337 13.76 -9.64 1.45
CA GLY A 337 12.71 -8.87 2.13
C GLY A 337 12.23 -9.56 3.42
N PHE A 338 12.06 -10.88 3.40
CA PHE A 338 11.53 -11.64 4.53
C PHE A 338 12.47 -11.58 5.73
N VAL A 339 13.76 -11.80 5.48
CA VAL A 339 14.82 -11.68 6.51
C VAL A 339 14.83 -10.27 7.06
N PHE A 340 14.84 -9.25 6.21
CA PHE A 340 14.86 -7.84 6.62
C PHE A 340 13.66 -7.45 7.51
N LEU A 341 12.44 -7.84 7.12
CA LEU A 341 11.26 -7.54 7.94
C LEU A 341 11.24 -8.36 9.24
N THR A 342 11.73 -9.60 9.21
CA THR A 342 11.76 -10.47 10.39
C THR A 342 12.67 -9.93 11.49
N ILE A 343 13.82 -9.35 11.12
CA ILE A 343 14.76 -8.72 12.07
C ILE A 343 14.27 -7.37 12.61
N SER A 344 13.39 -6.66 11.90
CA SER A 344 12.82 -5.38 12.37
C SER A 344 12.07 -5.55 13.70
N ARG A 345 12.28 -4.65 14.66
CA ARG A 345 11.56 -4.69 15.95
C ARG A 345 10.09 -4.31 15.81
N PHE A 346 9.79 -3.34 14.95
CA PHE A 346 8.42 -2.91 14.67
C PHE A 346 7.81 -3.69 13.50
N LYS A 347 6.65 -4.33 13.72
CA LYS A 347 6.03 -5.25 12.75
C LYS A 347 4.51 -5.07 12.62
N HIS A 348 4.07 -4.73 11.42
CA HIS A 348 2.66 -4.76 11.02
C HIS A 348 2.41 -5.79 9.94
N HIS A 349 1.19 -6.34 9.89
CA HIS A 349 0.84 -7.40 8.95
C HIS A 349 0.96 -6.92 7.49
N GLN A 350 0.59 -5.66 7.21
CA GLN A 350 0.67 -5.06 5.89
C GLN A 350 2.09 -4.81 5.38
N TYR A 351 3.10 -4.75 6.25
CA TYR A 351 4.49 -4.47 5.81
C TYR A 351 5.05 -5.54 4.89
N CYS A 352 4.53 -6.77 4.95
CA CYS A 352 4.99 -7.83 4.09
C CYS A 352 4.31 -7.92 2.71
N LEU A 353 3.36 -7.03 2.40
CA LEU A 353 2.66 -7.04 1.10
C LEU A 353 3.61 -7.02 -0.13
N PRO A 354 4.71 -6.23 -0.15
CA PRO A 354 5.64 -6.22 -1.28
C PRO A 354 6.43 -7.51 -1.49
N LEU A 355 6.34 -8.48 -0.57
CA LEU A 355 7.00 -9.79 -0.68
C LEU A 355 6.07 -10.85 -1.27
N LEU A 356 4.77 -10.57 -1.36
CA LEU A 356 3.76 -11.51 -1.82
C LEU A 356 3.75 -11.73 -3.34
N PRO A 357 3.99 -10.72 -4.20
CA PRO A 357 3.98 -10.90 -5.65
C PRO A 357 4.86 -12.04 -6.20
N PRO A 358 6.12 -12.25 -5.76
CA PRO A 358 6.89 -13.41 -6.21
C PRO A 358 6.24 -14.74 -5.79
N LEU A 359 5.60 -14.81 -4.62
CA LEU A 359 4.85 -15.99 -4.21
C LEU A 359 3.60 -16.23 -5.08
N CYS A 360 2.91 -15.17 -5.49
CA CYS A 360 1.78 -15.25 -6.42
C CYS A 360 2.20 -15.78 -7.80
N LEU A 361 3.35 -15.33 -8.32
CA LEU A 361 3.95 -15.85 -9.56
C LEU A 361 4.25 -17.35 -9.46
N LEU A 362 4.92 -17.77 -8.39
CA LEU A 362 5.26 -19.17 -8.14
C LEU A 362 4.00 -20.03 -7.93
N SER A 363 2.99 -19.50 -7.24
CA SER A 363 1.69 -20.16 -7.05
C SER A 363 0.97 -20.37 -8.37
N GLY A 364 0.89 -19.34 -9.23
CA GLY A 364 0.25 -19.44 -10.55
C GLY A 364 0.86 -20.55 -11.42
N ARG A 365 2.18 -20.71 -11.36
CA ARG A 365 2.89 -21.81 -12.02
C ARG A 365 2.48 -23.17 -11.45
N LEU A 366 2.52 -23.33 -10.13
CA LEU A 366 2.13 -24.57 -9.45
C LEU A 366 0.68 -24.96 -9.73
N VAL A 367 -0.25 -23.99 -9.76
CA VAL A 367 -1.66 -24.24 -10.10
C VAL A 367 -1.78 -24.82 -11.50
N VAL A 368 -1.09 -24.27 -12.50
CA VAL A 368 -1.12 -24.81 -13.87
C VAL A 368 -0.53 -26.21 -13.92
N GLU A 369 0.63 -26.43 -13.30
CA GLU A 369 1.26 -27.77 -13.23
C GLU A 369 0.33 -28.79 -12.57
N TRP A 370 -0.42 -28.38 -11.55
CA TRP A 370 -1.39 -29.25 -10.87
C TRP A 370 -2.59 -29.55 -11.77
N ILE A 371 -3.14 -28.55 -12.46
CA ILE A 371 -4.23 -28.74 -13.42
C ILE A 371 -3.83 -29.72 -14.53
N GLU A 372 -2.59 -29.66 -14.99
CA GLU A 372 -2.09 -30.52 -16.08
C GLU A 372 -1.76 -31.94 -15.62
N ARG A 373 -1.17 -32.12 -14.42
CA ARG A 373 -0.81 -33.45 -13.90
C ARG A 373 -1.95 -34.17 -13.19
N TRP A 374 -2.84 -33.46 -12.50
CA TRP A 374 -3.80 -34.04 -11.54
C TRP A 374 -5.25 -33.96 -12.02
N ARG A 375 -5.56 -34.57 -13.17
CA ARG A 375 -6.94 -34.90 -13.65
C ARG A 375 -7.93 -33.71 -13.75
N PRO A 376 -9.10 -33.85 -14.43
CA PRO A 376 -10.02 -32.73 -14.68
C PRO A 376 -10.59 -32.02 -13.43
N HIS A 377 -10.51 -32.64 -12.25
CA HIS A 377 -11.02 -32.07 -11.00
C HIS A 377 -10.18 -30.92 -10.46
N ALA A 378 -8.85 -30.91 -10.65
CA ALA A 378 -7.98 -29.84 -10.16
C ALA A 378 -8.36 -28.46 -10.73
N ARG A 379 -8.75 -28.42 -12.01
CA ARG A 379 -9.26 -27.19 -12.64
C ARG A 379 -10.55 -26.72 -11.97
N ARG A 380 -11.51 -27.63 -11.74
CA ARG A 380 -12.79 -27.30 -11.08
C ARG A 380 -12.56 -26.79 -9.66
N ILE A 381 -11.64 -27.40 -8.92
CA ILE A 381 -11.27 -26.95 -7.57
C ILE A 381 -10.66 -25.55 -7.62
N ALA A 382 -9.66 -25.31 -8.46
CA ALA A 382 -9.00 -24.00 -8.54
C ALA A 382 -9.97 -22.87 -8.96
N VAL A 383 -10.82 -23.13 -9.97
CA VAL A 383 -11.87 -22.19 -10.40
C VAL A 383 -12.92 -22.01 -9.30
N GLY A 384 -13.33 -23.10 -8.65
CA GLY A 384 -14.26 -23.09 -7.52
C GLY A 384 -13.73 -22.29 -6.34
N THR A 385 -12.42 -22.37 -6.05
CA THR A 385 -11.76 -21.56 -5.02
C THR A 385 -11.81 -20.08 -5.38
N VAL A 386 -11.42 -19.69 -6.60
CA VAL A 386 -11.51 -18.29 -7.06
C VAL A 386 -12.94 -17.79 -6.94
N ALA A 387 -13.91 -18.55 -7.45
CA ALA A 387 -15.33 -18.19 -7.38
C ALA A 387 -15.82 -18.07 -5.93
N ALA A 388 -15.50 -19.04 -5.07
CA ALA A 388 -15.88 -19.02 -3.66
C ALA A 388 -15.27 -17.83 -2.92
N MET A 389 -14.03 -17.45 -3.22
CA MET A 389 -13.42 -16.25 -2.66
C MET A 389 -14.09 -14.98 -3.14
N LEU A 390 -14.39 -14.85 -4.43
CA LEU A 390 -15.13 -13.71 -4.95
C LEU A 390 -16.50 -13.59 -4.30
N VAL A 391 -17.23 -14.69 -4.19
CA VAL A 391 -18.52 -14.72 -3.50
C VAL A 391 -18.35 -14.34 -2.03
N ALA A 392 -17.38 -14.91 -1.32
CA ALA A 392 -17.11 -14.58 0.07
C ALA A 392 -16.77 -13.10 0.24
N PHE A 393 -15.98 -12.52 -0.68
CA PHE A 393 -15.62 -11.10 -0.70
C PHE A 393 -16.82 -10.20 -0.95
N LEU A 394 -17.67 -10.53 -1.93
CA LEU A 394 -18.90 -9.79 -2.20
C LEU A 394 -19.89 -9.87 -1.03
N VAL A 395 -20.03 -11.05 -0.40
CA VAL A 395 -20.87 -11.25 0.78
C VAL A 395 -20.31 -10.48 1.98
N VAL A 396 -19.01 -10.57 2.24
CA VAL A 396 -18.38 -9.86 3.35
C VAL A 396 -18.49 -8.34 3.15
N GLY A 397 -18.17 -7.84 1.96
CA GLY A 397 -18.21 -6.41 1.65
C GLY A 397 -19.63 -5.83 1.55
N GLY A 398 -20.56 -6.55 0.92
CA GLY A 398 -21.91 -6.06 0.66
C GLY A 398 -22.96 -6.41 1.73
N TYR A 399 -22.72 -7.46 2.51
CA TYR A 399 -23.69 -7.95 3.50
C TYR A 399 -23.16 -7.93 4.94
N VAL A 400 -21.96 -8.47 5.19
CA VAL A 400 -21.44 -8.66 6.57
C VAL A 400 -20.91 -7.37 7.16
N MET A 401 -19.94 -6.71 6.52
CA MET A 401 -19.33 -5.48 7.01
C MET A 401 -20.37 -4.39 7.25
N PRO A 402 -21.27 -4.09 6.30
CA PRO A 402 -22.29 -3.09 6.53
C PRO A 402 -23.15 -3.38 7.75
N ARG A 403 -23.37 -4.66 8.14
CA ARG A 403 -24.24 -5.07 9.26
C ARG A 403 -23.54 -5.29 10.60
N ARG A 404 -22.25 -5.66 10.61
CA ARG A 404 -21.54 -6.11 11.81
C ARG A 404 -20.37 -5.22 12.22
N ASP A 405 -20.09 -4.14 11.50
CA ASP A 405 -18.96 -3.28 11.86
C ASP A 405 -19.20 -2.57 13.20
N HIS A 406 -18.33 -2.85 14.17
CA HIS A 406 -18.29 -2.22 15.49
C HIS A 406 -17.90 -0.74 15.42
N ARG A 407 -17.48 -0.23 14.26
CA ARG A 407 -17.25 1.20 13.97
C ARG A 407 -18.53 1.95 13.57
N ARG A 408 -19.67 1.27 13.44
CA ARG A 408 -21.00 1.90 13.28
C ARG A 408 -21.30 2.99 14.34
N PRO A 409 -21.01 2.77 15.64
CA PRO A 409 -20.78 3.82 16.63
C PRO A 409 -20.24 5.16 16.11
N THR A 410 -19.04 5.14 15.51
CA THR A 410 -18.38 6.31 14.96
C THR A 410 -19.13 6.86 13.74
N VAL A 411 -19.76 6.00 12.93
CA VAL A 411 -20.61 6.44 11.80
C VAL A 411 -21.80 7.26 12.31
N GLU A 412 -22.47 6.80 13.36
CA GLU A 412 -23.59 7.52 13.99
C GLU A 412 -23.11 8.84 14.59
N PHE A 413 -21.97 8.84 15.27
CA PHE A 413 -21.34 10.03 15.81
C PHE A 413 -20.99 11.06 14.72
N VAL A 414 -20.34 10.61 13.63
CA VAL A 414 -20.02 11.45 12.46
C VAL A 414 -21.29 11.99 11.79
N ARG A 415 -22.37 11.20 11.72
CA ARG A 415 -23.65 11.68 11.22
C ARG A 415 -24.26 12.73 12.16
N ALA A 416 -24.15 12.53 13.47
CA ALA A 416 -24.63 13.48 14.47
C ALA A 416 -23.90 14.83 14.38
N LEU A 417 -22.58 14.82 14.15
CA LEU A 417 -21.79 16.02 13.83
C LEU A 417 -22.40 16.80 12.65
N GLY A 418 -22.81 16.09 11.60
CA GLY A 418 -23.44 16.71 10.43
C GLY A 418 -24.86 17.24 10.65
N GLN A 419 -25.64 16.60 11.52
CA GLN A 419 -27.04 16.96 11.80
C GLN A 419 -27.17 18.12 12.79
N HIS A 420 -26.28 18.17 13.80
CA HIS A 420 -26.42 19.11 14.90
C HIS A 420 -25.58 20.37 14.72
N VAL A 421 -24.41 20.27 14.07
CA VAL A 421 -23.55 21.44 13.82
C VAL A 421 -23.95 22.10 12.50
N PRO A 422 -24.42 23.37 12.53
CA PRO A 422 -24.79 24.07 11.30
C PRO A 422 -23.63 24.16 10.30
N PRO A 423 -23.91 24.17 8.98
CA PRO A 423 -22.87 24.39 7.97
C PRO A 423 -22.16 25.73 8.19
N GLY A 424 -20.83 25.74 8.09
CA GLY A 424 -20.01 26.94 8.26
C GLY A 424 -19.70 27.31 9.72
N THR A 425 -20.29 26.64 10.72
CA THR A 425 -19.94 26.85 12.13
C THR A 425 -18.56 26.31 12.44
N THR A 426 -17.75 27.11 13.16
CA THR A 426 -16.44 26.68 13.66
C THR A 426 -16.61 25.57 14.68
N VAL A 427 -15.95 24.43 14.46
CA VAL A 427 -15.87 23.34 15.43
C VAL A 427 -14.54 23.45 16.16
N TYR A 428 -14.63 23.57 17.48
CA TYR A 428 -13.47 23.63 18.35
C TYR A 428 -13.04 22.22 18.72
N VAL A 429 -11.74 21.95 18.68
CA VAL A 429 -11.19 20.61 18.89
C VAL A 429 -10.23 20.65 20.05
N THR A 430 -10.47 19.84 21.09
CA THR A 430 -9.60 19.80 22.28
C THR A 430 -9.30 18.39 22.76
N GLY A 431 -8.04 18.16 23.14
CA GLY A 431 -7.57 16.86 23.64
C GLY A 431 -7.50 15.75 22.59
N LEU A 432 -7.63 16.12 21.31
CA LEU A 432 -7.60 15.18 20.19
C LEU A 432 -6.24 15.24 19.52
N GLY A 433 -5.46 14.16 19.67
CA GLY A 433 -4.26 13.91 18.90
C GLY A 433 -4.61 13.44 17.48
N LEU A 434 -3.94 12.41 16.96
CA LEU A 434 -4.37 11.79 15.71
C LEU A 434 -5.76 11.15 15.89
N SER A 435 -6.74 11.55 15.08
CA SER A 435 -8.11 11.06 15.18
C SER A 435 -8.72 10.80 13.81
N ASN A 436 -9.45 9.69 13.69
CA ASN A 436 -10.10 9.29 12.45
C ASN A 436 -11.35 10.12 12.10
N VAL A 437 -11.78 11.02 12.97
CA VAL A 437 -12.94 11.90 12.71
C VAL A 437 -12.58 13.17 11.94
N TYR A 438 -11.30 13.55 11.85
CA TYR A 438 -10.91 14.82 11.20
C TYR A 438 -11.41 14.98 9.76
N PRO A 439 -11.32 13.98 8.87
CA PRO A 439 -11.80 14.13 7.49
C PRO A 439 -13.29 14.42 7.39
N TYR A 440 -14.07 14.06 8.42
CA TYR A 440 -15.51 14.26 8.46
C TYR A 440 -15.92 15.66 8.93
N LEU A 441 -14.96 16.43 9.43
CA LEU A 441 -15.11 17.84 9.74
C LEU A 441 -14.59 18.72 8.59
N ALA A 442 -14.08 18.11 7.51
CA ALA A 442 -13.61 18.84 6.34
C ALA A 442 -14.71 19.78 5.81
N TYR A 443 -14.28 20.93 5.29
CA TYR A 443 -15.16 22.03 4.88
C TYR A 443 -15.91 22.75 6.03
N ARG A 444 -15.56 22.48 7.30
CA ARG A 444 -15.90 23.33 8.44
C ARG A 444 -14.65 24.03 8.98
N PRO A 445 -14.72 25.28 9.45
CA PRO A 445 -13.61 25.91 10.14
C PRO A 445 -13.28 25.11 11.40
N LEU A 446 -12.00 24.73 11.57
CA LEU A 446 -11.53 24.02 12.76
C LEU A 446 -10.64 24.95 13.60
N ALA A 447 -10.97 25.09 14.88
CA ALA A 447 -10.18 25.81 15.85
C ALA A 447 -9.64 24.84 16.91
N HIS A 448 -8.33 24.68 17.01
CA HIS A 448 -7.75 23.80 18.04
C HIS A 448 -7.62 24.57 19.34
N LEU A 449 -8.21 24.02 20.41
CA LEU A 449 -8.06 24.50 21.78
C LEU A 449 -7.33 23.43 22.55
N PHE A 450 -6.10 23.69 22.97
CA PHE A 450 -5.27 22.76 23.69
C PHE A 450 -5.50 22.83 25.20
N LEU A 451 -6.03 23.96 25.71
CA LEU A 451 -6.26 24.18 27.14
C LEU A 451 -7.70 24.64 27.43
N PRO A 452 -8.29 24.24 28.58
CA PRO A 452 -9.60 24.74 29.03
C PRO A 452 -9.68 26.28 29.09
N ALA A 453 -8.62 26.93 29.55
CA ALA A 453 -8.50 28.40 29.55
C ALA A 453 -8.62 29.05 28.15
N GLU A 454 -8.27 28.32 27.08
CA GLU A 454 -8.45 28.80 25.71
C GLU A 454 -9.92 28.69 25.27
N ILE A 455 -10.71 27.77 25.84
CA ILE A 455 -12.16 27.72 25.67
C ILE A 455 -12.80 28.93 26.35
N GLU A 456 -12.40 29.26 27.58
CA GLU A 456 -12.88 30.47 28.27
C GLU A 456 -12.49 31.76 27.51
N ALA A 457 -11.27 31.82 26.99
CA ALA A 457 -10.82 32.92 26.14
C ALA A 457 -11.66 33.01 24.85
N ALA A 458 -11.89 31.88 24.17
CA ALA A 458 -12.77 31.83 23.01
C ALA A 458 -14.21 32.28 23.35
N MET A 459 -14.73 31.95 24.54
CA MET A 459 -16.05 32.40 25.02
C MET A 459 -16.12 33.88 25.37
N ARG A 460 -15.00 34.53 25.70
CA ARG A 460 -14.95 35.98 25.98
C ARG A 460 -15.12 36.79 24.70
N ASP A 461 -14.59 36.30 23.58
CA ASP A 461 -14.51 37.03 22.32
C ASP A 461 -15.62 36.69 21.30
N LEU A 462 -16.52 35.74 21.61
CA LEU A 462 -17.60 35.32 20.70
C LEU A 462 -18.99 35.91 21.06
N PRO A 463 -19.90 36.06 20.08
CA PRO A 463 -21.27 36.54 20.27
C PRO A 463 -22.12 35.55 21.12
N GLU A 464 -23.40 35.86 21.38
CA GLU A 464 -24.37 35.04 22.16
C GLU A 464 -24.58 33.58 21.67
N GLU A 465 -23.87 33.14 20.65
CA GLU A 465 -24.00 31.82 20.05
C GLU A 465 -23.25 30.72 20.83
N PRO A 466 -23.76 29.47 20.83
CA PRO A 466 -23.13 28.34 21.49
C PRO A 466 -21.84 27.90 20.79
N LEU A 467 -20.82 27.55 21.58
CA LEU A 467 -19.60 26.90 21.10
C LEU A 467 -19.84 25.42 20.83
N TRP A 468 -19.39 24.93 19.67
CA TRP A 468 -19.39 23.51 19.34
C TRP A 468 -18.00 22.93 19.57
N VAL A 469 -17.86 22.06 20.57
CA VAL A 469 -16.58 21.51 20.99
C VAL A 469 -16.56 20.00 20.80
N LEU A 470 -15.62 19.52 20.00
CA LEU A 470 -15.29 18.12 19.84
C LEU A 470 -14.12 17.77 20.76
N THR A 471 -14.34 16.82 21.68
CA THR A 471 -13.35 16.46 22.70
C THR A 471 -13.45 15.00 23.13
N LEU A 472 -12.59 14.59 24.07
CA LEU A 472 -12.71 13.34 24.81
C LEU A 472 -13.52 13.56 26.09
N ARG A 473 -14.36 12.59 26.47
CA ARG A 473 -15.26 12.66 27.62
C ARG A 473 -14.57 13.02 28.94
N GLN A 474 -13.30 12.63 29.13
CA GLN A 474 -12.52 13.01 30.32
C GLN A 474 -12.31 14.52 30.49
N TYR A 475 -12.47 15.31 29.42
CA TYR A 475 -12.33 16.77 29.46
C TYR A 475 -13.66 17.50 29.73
N VAL A 476 -14.81 16.82 29.58
CA VAL A 476 -16.14 17.44 29.79
C VAL A 476 -16.33 17.91 31.25
N PRO A 477 -16.08 17.09 32.29
CA PRO A 477 -16.29 17.52 33.68
C PRO A 477 -15.39 18.68 34.11
N LYS A 478 -14.21 18.82 33.49
CA LYS A 478 -13.29 19.93 33.80
C LYS A 478 -13.86 21.27 33.33
N ALA A 479 -14.48 21.28 32.14
CA ALA A 479 -15.12 22.48 31.62
C ALA A 479 -16.32 22.92 32.48
N GLU A 480 -17.10 21.97 33.01
CA GLU A 480 -18.22 22.29 33.93
C GLU A 480 -17.74 22.92 35.24
N GLN A 481 -16.61 22.46 35.78
CA GLN A 481 -15.99 23.01 36.99
C GLN A 481 -15.49 24.45 36.82
N GLU A 482 -15.19 24.86 35.59
CA GLU A 482 -14.77 26.21 35.22
C GLU A 482 -15.96 27.16 34.96
N GLY A 483 -17.19 26.76 35.36
CA GLY A 483 -18.38 27.60 35.28
C GLY A 483 -19.05 27.64 33.90
N LEU A 484 -18.67 26.74 32.99
CA LEU A 484 -19.27 26.61 31.67
C LEU A 484 -20.46 25.64 31.71
N ARG A 485 -21.56 25.98 31.02
CA ARG A 485 -22.67 25.03 30.84
C ARG A 485 -22.40 24.18 29.61
N VAL A 486 -22.16 22.88 29.84
CA VAL A 486 -21.86 21.92 28.79
C VAL A 486 -23.06 21.03 28.55
N GLU A 487 -23.58 21.04 27.32
CA GLU A 487 -24.62 20.12 26.86
C GLU A 487 -23.95 19.07 25.95
N GLU A 488 -23.95 17.81 26.37
CA GLU A 488 -23.50 16.73 25.49
C GLU A 488 -24.56 16.44 24.41
N VAL A 489 -24.21 16.74 23.16
CA VAL A 489 -25.11 16.57 22.01
C VAL A 489 -24.99 15.17 21.42
N ALA A 490 -23.77 14.63 21.36
CA ALA A 490 -23.52 13.28 20.88
C ALA A 490 -22.24 12.71 21.49
N SER A 491 -22.16 11.40 21.59
CA SER A 491 -20.92 10.69 21.92
C SER A 491 -20.78 9.37 21.19
N GLU A 492 -19.54 8.96 20.94
CA GLU A 492 -19.27 7.58 20.53
C GLU A 492 -19.62 6.63 21.69
N PRO A 493 -20.17 5.43 21.48
CA PRO A 493 -20.24 4.45 22.54
C PRO A 493 -18.83 3.98 22.99
N PRO A 494 -18.71 3.45 24.22
CA PRO A 494 -17.40 3.15 24.81
C PRO A 494 -16.58 2.16 23.97
N ARG A 495 -15.33 2.51 23.67
CA ARG A 495 -14.40 1.67 22.88
C ARG A 495 -13.97 0.38 23.60
N LYS A 496 -13.96 0.39 24.94
CA LYS A 496 -13.74 -0.75 25.82
C LYS A 496 -14.66 -0.68 27.05
N LYS A 497 -15.07 -1.84 27.57
CA LYS A 497 -15.82 -1.93 28.82
C LYS A 497 -14.91 -1.44 29.98
N GLY A 498 -15.17 -0.24 30.50
CA GLY A 498 -14.53 0.27 31.72
C GLY A 498 -13.55 1.45 31.57
N ASP A 499 -13.33 1.99 30.36
CA ASP A 499 -12.52 3.21 30.19
C ASP A 499 -13.30 4.29 29.40
N PRO A 500 -14.11 5.10 30.09
CA PRO A 500 -14.89 6.17 29.48
C PRO A 500 -14.03 7.37 29.05
N GLY A 501 -12.73 7.43 29.40
CA GLY A 501 -11.90 8.62 29.21
C GLY A 501 -11.57 8.94 27.75
N GLU A 502 -11.43 7.91 26.91
CA GLU A 502 -11.09 8.03 25.47
C GLU A 502 -12.33 8.16 24.55
N GLN A 503 -13.52 8.30 25.12
CA GLN A 503 -14.77 8.39 24.36
C GLN A 503 -14.89 9.76 23.68
N LEU A 504 -15.14 9.78 22.36
CA LEU A 504 -15.39 11.03 21.64
C LEU A 504 -16.74 11.63 22.03
N VAL A 505 -16.74 12.94 22.25
CA VAL A 505 -17.92 13.72 22.64
C VAL A 505 -17.99 14.99 21.78
N LEU A 506 -19.18 15.25 21.26
CA LEU A 506 -19.57 16.54 20.71
C LEU A 506 -20.40 17.25 21.78
N ALA A 507 -19.85 18.35 22.27
CA ALA A 507 -20.47 19.18 23.29
C ALA A 507 -20.88 20.53 22.70
N ARG A 508 -22.02 21.04 23.16
CA ARG A 508 -22.47 22.41 22.94
C ARG A 508 -22.26 23.17 24.24
N ILE A 509 -21.38 24.17 24.22
CA ILE A 509 -21.04 24.97 25.39
C ILE A 509 -21.73 26.33 25.31
N THR A 510 -22.37 26.73 26.40
CA THR A 510 -23.07 28.03 26.54
C THR A 510 -22.61 28.75 27.80
N ARG A 511 -22.76 30.07 27.84
CA ARG A 511 -22.57 30.82 29.09
C ARG A 511 -23.63 30.38 30.10
N ALA A 512 -23.21 30.06 31.33
CA ALA A 512 -24.14 29.89 32.42
C ALA A 512 -24.90 31.23 32.65
N PRO A 513 -26.22 31.22 32.86
CA PRO A 513 -26.94 32.45 33.21
C PRO A 513 -26.32 33.04 34.48
N ALA A 514 -26.03 34.35 34.46
CA ALA A 514 -25.51 35.05 35.61
C ALA A 514 -26.52 34.93 36.77
N GLY A 515 -26.22 34.09 37.77
CA GLY A 515 -27.08 33.97 38.96
C GLY A 515 -27.11 32.64 39.72
N VAL A 516 -26.29 31.63 39.41
CA VAL A 516 -26.33 30.35 40.17
C VAL A 516 -24.99 30.01 40.87
N ALA A 517 -24.14 31.01 41.11
CA ALA A 517 -22.90 30.82 41.89
C ALA A 517 -23.10 30.90 43.42
N GLU A 518 -24.32 31.11 43.92
CA GLU A 518 -24.59 31.12 45.36
C GLU A 518 -25.87 30.32 45.67
N ARG A 519 -25.71 29.02 45.87
CA ARG A 519 -26.47 28.25 46.87
C ARG A 519 -25.88 26.85 47.01
N GLY A 520 -24.92 26.75 47.91
CA GLY A 520 -24.34 25.51 48.40
C GLY A 520 -23.66 25.78 49.73
N GLU A 521 -24.47 26.02 50.77
CA GLU A 521 -24.12 25.65 52.15
C GLU A 521 -24.54 24.20 52.39
#